data_AF-A0A2K3LHE9-F1
#
_entry.id   AF-A0A2K3LHE9-F1
#
_cell.length_a   1.000
_cell.length_b   1.000
_cell.length_c   1.000
_cell.angle_alpha   90.00
_cell.angle_beta   90.00
_cell.angle_gamma   90.00
#
_symmetry.space_group_name_H-M   'P 1'
#
loop_
_entity.id
_entity.type
_entity.pdbx_description
1 polymer ?
#
loop_
_entity_poly.entity_id
_entity_poly.type
_entity_poly.pdbx_seq_one_letter_code
_entity_poly.pdbx_strand_id
1 'polypeptide(L)'
;MGSETPIHILLVSYPAQGHINPLLRLAKCLAAKGSSVIFITTEKAGKDMKAVNNITDKSATPIGEGSLTFEFFDDGLEDDALIKI
;
A
#
# COMPACT_ATOMS: atom_id res chain seq x y z
N MET A 1 -15.40 8.12 -28.07
CA MET A 1 -15.63 8.12 -26.60
C MET A 1 -14.26 8.12 -25.98
N GLY A 2 -13.89 9.20 -25.26
CA GLY A 2 -12.54 9.37 -24.75
C GLY A 2 -12.19 8.20 -23.85
N SER A 3 -11.08 7.53 -24.12
CA SER A 3 -10.46 6.61 -23.17
C SER A 3 -10.03 7.45 -21.97
N GLU A 4 -10.88 7.56 -20.96
CA GLU A 4 -10.52 8.20 -19.70
C GLU A 4 -9.37 7.39 -19.11
N THR A 5 -8.17 7.96 -19.13
CA THR A 5 -7.00 7.31 -18.56
C THR A 5 -7.24 7.13 -17.07
N PRO A 6 -7.16 5.90 -16.53
CA PRO A 6 -7.39 5.67 -15.11
C PRO A 6 -6.41 6.51 -14.29
N ILE A 7 -6.92 7.19 -13.26
CA ILE A 7 -6.08 8.01 -12.37
C ILE A 7 -5.18 7.04 -11.58
N HIS A 8 -3.87 7.21 -11.74
CA HIS A 8 -2.87 6.44 -10.99
C HIS A 8 -2.43 7.23 -9.75
N ILE A 9 -2.57 6.63 -8.57
CA ILE A 9 -2.27 7.29 -7.29
C ILE A 9 -1.23 6.47 -6.54
N LEU A 10 -0.15 7.13 -6.15
CA LEU A 10 0.89 6.55 -5.29
C LEU A 10 0.67 7.01 -3.84
N LEU A 11 0.49 6.07 -2.91
CA LEU A 11 0.42 6.35 -1.49
C LEU A 11 1.64 5.75 -0.80
N VAL A 12 2.48 6.60 -0.20
CA VAL A 12 3.66 6.17 0.55
C VAL A 12 3.37 6.28 2.04
N SER A 13 3.37 5.14 2.74
CA SER A 13 3.16 5.07 4.18
C SER A 13 4.46 5.20 4.94
N TYR A 14 4.42 5.91 6.06
CA TYR A 14 5.41 5.76 7.12
C TYR A 14 5.24 4.37 7.78
N PRO A 15 6.33 3.64 8.11
CA PRO A 15 6.27 2.28 8.64
C PRO A 15 5.92 2.22 10.13
N ALA A 16 4.77 2.78 10.49
CA ALA A 16 4.19 2.66 11.83
C ALA A 16 2.71 2.28 11.72
N GLN A 17 2.25 1.37 12.59
CA GLN A 17 0.87 0.85 12.53
C GLN A 17 -0.20 1.94 12.55
N GLY A 18 0.04 3.04 13.29
CA GLY A 18 -0.85 4.20 13.34
C GLY A 18 -1.01 4.95 12.02
N HIS A 19 -0.07 4.81 11.09
CA HIS A 19 -0.10 5.44 9.76
C HIS A 19 -0.56 4.49 8.66
N ILE A 20 -0.15 3.22 8.73
CA ILE A 20 -0.45 2.20 7.71
C ILE A 20 -1.97 1.97 7.59
N ASN A 21 -2.68 1.76 8.70
CA ASN A 21 -4.10 1.42 8.65
C ASN A 21 -4.99 2.56 8.13
N PRO A 22 -4.84 3.81 8.60
CA PRO A 22 -5.59 4.94 8.02
C PRO A 22 -5.28 5.15 6.54
N LEU A 23 -4.01 5.07 6.15
CA LEU A 23 -3.61 5.26 4.75
C LEU A 23 -4.12 4.11 3.86
N LEU A 24 -4.16 2.88 4.37
CA LEU A 24 -4.72 1.73 3.66
C LEU A 24 -6.24 1.86 3.47
N ARG A 25 -6.96 2.37 4.49
CA ARG A 25 -8.40 2.68 4.33
C ARG A 25 -8.61 3.74 3.25
N LEU A 26 -7.78 4.77 3.24
CA LEU A 26 -7.80 5.79 2.19
C LEU A 26 -7.54 5.17 0.80
N ALA A 27 -6.52 4.33 0.68
CA ALA A 27 -6.19 3.63 -0.57
C ALA A 27 -7.38 2.81 -1.11
N LYS A 28 -8.06 2.07 -0.23
CA LYS A 28 -9.28 1.32 -0.59
C LYS A 28 -10.42 2.24 -1.04
N CYS A 29 -10.63 3.37 -0.36
CA CYS A 29 -11.66 4.34 -0.75
C CYS A 29 -11.38 4.98 -2.11
N LEU A 30 -10.12 5.26 -2.44
CA LEU A 30 -9.71 5.79 -3.74
C LEU A 30 -9.88 4.75 -4.83
N ALA A 31 -9.44 3.51 -4.59
CA ALA A 31 -9.60 2.42 -5.54
C ALA A 31 -11.09 2.13 -5.83
N ALA A 32 -11.94 2.13 -4.79
CA ALA A 32 -13.37 1.95 -4.94
C ALA A 32 -14.06 3.01 -5.84
N LYS A 33 -13.44 4.18 -6.03
CA LYS A 33 -13.91 5.26 -6.91
C LYS A 33 -13.38 5.15 -8.35
N GLY A 34 -12.74 4.04 -8.72
CA GLY A 34 -12.23 3.81 -10.08
C GLY A 34 -10.76 4.19 -10.30
N SER A 35 -10.01 4.50 -9.24
CA SER A 35 -8.58 4.82 -9.35
C SER A 35 -7.71 3.56 -9.27
N SER A 36 -6.55 3.58 -9.94
CA SER A 36 -5.50 2.58 -9.76
C SER A 36 -4.53 3.07 -8.70
N VAL A 37 -4.53 2.41 -7.55
CA VAL A 37 -3.79 2.84 -6.37
C VAL A 37 -2.62 1.91 -6.12
N ILE A 38 -1.43 2.48 -5.96
CA ILE A 38 -0.22 1.75 -5.54
C ILE A 38 0.09 2.20 -4.11
N PHE A 39 -0.01 1.27 -3.17
CA PHE A 39 0.35 1.49 -1.78
C PHE A 39 1.78 1.02 -1.55
N ILE A 40 2.63 1.94 -1.12
CA ILE A 40 4.05 1.74 -0.86
C ILE A 40 4.33 1.86 0.64
N THR A 41 5.10 0.93 1.20
CA THR A 41 5.66 1.02 2.55
C THR A 41 7.01 0.31 2.60
N THR A 42 7.69 0.30 3.74
CA THR A 42 8.97 -0.40 3.88
C THR A 42 8.79 -1.92 3.88
N GLU A 43 9.82 -2.67 3.46
CA GLU A 43 9.77 -4.14 3.44
C GLU A 43 9.44 -4.75 4.79
N LYS A 44 9.97 -4.19 5.88
CA LYS A 44 9.68 -4.64 7.25
C LYS A 44 8.19 -4.53 7.58
N ALA A 45 7.58 -3.37 7.33
CA ALA A 45 6.13 -3.19 7.48
C ALA A 45 5.35 -4.10 6.52
N GLY A 46 5.87 -4.35 5.32
CA GLY A 46 5.31 -5.28 4.36
C GLY A 46 5.27 -6.72 4.84
N LYS A 47 6.32 -7.20 5.53
CA LYS A 47 6.35 -8.53 6.16
C LYS A 47 5.20 -8.67 7.15
N ASP A 48 5.00 -7.69 8.02
CA ASP A 48 3.90 -7.67 9.00
C ASP A 48 2.52 -7.67 8.31
N MET A 49 2.36 -6.86 7.25
CA MET A 49 1.11 -6.80 6.48
C MET A 49 0.80 -8.14 5.78
N LYS A 50 1.81 -8.81 5.23
CA LYS A 50 1.69 -10.13 4.58
C LYS A 50 1.26 -11.21 5.57
N ALA A 51 1.81 -11.17 6.79
CA ALA A 51 1.49 -12.12 7.85
C ALA A 51 0.04 -12.05 8.33
N VAL A 52 -0.56 -10.85 8.38
CA VAL A 52 -1.90 -10.65 8.94
C VAL A 52 -3.02 -10.82 7.91
N ASN A 53 -2.78 -10.43 6.65
CA ASN A 53 -3.86 -10.30 5.65
C ASN A 53 -3.67 -11.15 4.38
N ASN A 54 -2.69 -12.06 4.32
CA ASN A 54 -2.34 -12.82 3.11
C ASN A 54 -2.24 -11.93 1.86
N ILE A 55 -1.70 -10.72 2.04
CA ILE A 55 -1.54 -9.75 0.96
C ILE A 55 -0.43 -10.26 0.04
N THR A 56 -0.77 -10.59 -1.19
CA THR A 56 0.23 -11.01 -2.19
C THR A 56 0.95 -9.79 -2.74
N ASP A 57 2.29 -9.86 -2.75
CA ASP A 57 3.17 -8.84 -3.33
C ASP A 57 2.82 -8.61 -4.81
N LYS A 58 2.73 -7.34 -5.24
CA LYS A 58 2.57 -6.95 -6.66
C LYS A 58 1.34 -7.52 -7.37
N SER A 59 0.38 -8.09 -6.65
CA SER A 59 -0.91 -8.46 -7.23
C SER A 59 -1.87 -7.27 -7.17
N ALA A 60 -2.41 -6.88 -8.32
CA ALA A 60 -3.48 -5.89 -8.37
C ALA A 60 -4.77 -6.52 -7.82
N THR A 61 -5.14 -6.13 -6.60
CA THR A 61 -6.44 -6.48 -6.01
C THR A 61 -7.52 -5.55 -6.58
N PRO A 62 -8.54 -6.06 -7.29
CA PRO A 62 -9.64 -5.23 -7.76
C PRO A 62 -10.47 -4.75 -6.57
N ILE A 63 -10.75 -3.45 -6.50
CA ILE A 63 -11.57 -2.83 -5.44
C ILE A 63 -12.58 -1.92 -6.12
N GLY A 64 -13.85 -2.33 -6.14
CA GLY A 64 -14.90 -1.61 -6.86
C GLY A 64 -14.57 -1.52 -8.35
N GLU A 65 -14.51 -0.30 -8.88
CA GLU A 65 -14.16 -0.02 -10.28
C GLU A 65 -12.65 0.18 -10.50
N GLY A 66 -11.84 0.21 -9.44
CA GLY A 66 -10.40 0.45 -9.51
C GLY A 66 -9.57 -0.75 -9.04
N SER A 67 -8.29 -0.49 -8.80
CA SER A 67 -7.34 -1.50 -8.35
C SER A 67 -6.45 -0.99 -7.22
N LEU A 68 -6.01 -1.90 -6.37
CA LEU A 68 -5.05 -1.65 -5.31
C LEU A 68 -3.89 -2.64 -5.44
N THR A 69 -2.69 -2.12 -5.60
CA THR A 69 -1.45 -2.89 -5.65
C THR A 69 -0.58 -2.51 -4.47
N PHE A 70 0.11 -3.49 -3.90
CA PHE A 70 1.09 -3.27 -2.84
C PHE A 70 2.50 -3.41 -3.37
N GLU A 71 3.33 -2.42 -3.09
CA GLU A 71 4.76 -2.46 -3.33
C GLU A 71 5.52 -2.10 -2.05
N PHE A 72 6.73 -2.63 -1.93
CA PHE A 72 7.58 -2.43 -0.77
C PHE A 72 8.97 -2.02 -1.21
N PHE A 73 9.59 -1.13 -0.43
CA PHE A 73 10.95 -0.66 -0.68
C PHE A 73 11.83 -0.89 0.54
N ASP A 74 13.11 -1.14 0.28
CA ASP A 74 14.13 -1.21 1.31
C ASP A 74 14.40 0.19 1.87
N ASP A 75 14.30 0.35 3.18
CA ASP A 75 14.55 1.62 3.87
C ASP A 75 16.00 1.74 4.37
N GLY A 76 16.85 0.75 4.08
CA GLY A 76 18.25 0.70 4.50
C GLY A 76 18.45 0.53 6.00
N LEU A 77 17.39 0.19 6.75
CA LEU A 77 17.47 -0.08 8.18
C LEU A 77 17.62 -1.58 8.42
N GLU A 78 18.53 -1.95 9.32
CA GLU A 78 18.63 -3.35 9.75
C GLU A 78 17.33 -3.77 10.47
N ASP A 79 16.86 -5.02 10.27
CA ASP A 79 15.61 -5.51 10.89
C ASP A 79 15.65 -5.36 12.44
N ASP A 80 16.84 -5.39 13.05
CA ASP A 80 17.10 -5.25 14.50
C ASP A 80 17.43 -3.80 14.94
N ALA A 81 17.37 -2.82 14.04
CA ALA A 81 17.44 -1.42 14.40
C ALA A 81 16.17 -1.05 15.18
N LEU A 82 16.21 -1.33 16.48
CA LEU A 82 15.22 -0.88 17.44
C LEU A 82 15.07 0.64 17.22
N ILE A 83 13.85 1.10 16.93
CA ILE A 83 13.53 2.52 17.07
C ILE A 83 13.75 2.82 18.56
N LYS A 84 14.95 3.31 18.89
CA LYS A 84 15.26 3.82 20.22
C LYS A 84 14.45 5.10 20.39
N ILE A 85 13.30 4.95 21.03
CA ILE A 85 12.52 6.04 21.61
C ILE A 85 13.18 6.49 22.91
#